data_AF-A0A0Q7Q4J5-F1
#
_entry.id   AF-A0A0Q7Q4J5-F1
#
_cell.length_a   1.000
_cell.length_b   1.000
_cell.length_c   1.000
_cell.angle_alpha   90.00
_cell.angle_beta   90.00
_cell.angle_gamma   90.00
#
_symmetry.space_group_name_H-M   'P 1'
#
loop_
_entity.id
_entity.type
_entity.pdbx_description
1 polymer ?
#
loop_
_entity_poly.entity_id
_entity_poly.type
_entity_poly.pdbx_seq_one_letter_code
_entity_poly.pdbx_strand_id
1 'polypeptide(L)'
;MADGHVPPKGVQEVGRRAVRWIEEGKAGRNFTDVGRHRAHQLADGDAVSDAEVKKMKAYFARHTVDKDADGFKRGSKGFPSPGRVAWDAWGGDAGARWVGRLDVD
;
A
#
# COMPACT_ATOMS: atom_id res chain seq x y z
N MET A 1 12.09 -19.01 13.51
CA MET A 1 11.81 -17.56 13.57
C MET A 1 11.50 -17.18 12.13
N ALA A 2 10.31 -16.66 11.82
CA ALA A 2 10.00 -16.33 10.43
C ALA A 2 10.79 -15.06 10.06
N ASP A 3 11.80 -15.20 9.22
CA ASP A 3 12.58 -14.11 8.67
C ASP A 3 11.64 -13.19 7.86
N GLY A 4 11.33 -12.02 8.42
CA GLY A 4 10.38 -11.09 7.82
C GLY A 4 10.52 -9.67 8.34
N HIS A 5 10.16 -8.71 7.50
CA HIS A 5 10.27 -7.29 7.78
C HIS A 5 8.97 -6.77 8.37
N VAL A 6 9.02 -6.29 9.61
CA VAL A 6 7.85 -5.74 10.29
C VAL A 6 7.56 -4.32 9.76
N PRO A 7 6.34 -4.02 9.28
CA PRO A 7 6.00 -2.70 8.78
C PRO A 7 6.03 -1.66 9.93
N PRO A 8 6.69 -0.50 9.74
CA PRO A 8 6.73 0.55 10.74
C PRO A 8 5.34 1.18 10.94
N LYS A 9 5.11 1.87 12.06
CA LYS A 9 3.78 2.40 12.44
C LYS A 9 3.12 3.24 11.35
N GLY A 10 3.88 4.08 10.66
CA GLY A 10 3.34 4.88 9.54
C GLY A 10 2.82 4.01 8.37
N VAL A 11 3.40 2.84 8.12
CA VAL A 11 2.88 1.89 7.11
C VAL A 11 1.58 1.25 7.61
N GLN A 12 1.54 0.87 8.89
CA GLN A 12 0.35 0.28 9.50
C GLN A 12 -0.85 1.24 9.49
N GLU A 13 -0.62 2.52 9.79
CA GLU A 13 -1.66 3.56 9.73
C GLU A 13 -2.22 3.75 8.32
N VAL A 14 -1.34 3.68 7.31
CA VAL A 14 -1.75 3.77 5.91
C VAL A 14 -2.53 2.52 5.49
N GLY A 15 -2.09 1.33 5.90
CA GLY A 15 -2.80 0.07 5.69
C GLY A 15 -4.20 0.10 6.28
N ARG A 16 -4.36 0.52 7.54
CA ARG A 16 -5.68 0.68 8.20
C ARG A 16 -6.59 1.64 7.44
N ARG A 17 -6.05 2.75 6.93
CA ARG A 17 -6.81 3.69 6.10
C ARG A 17 -7.27 3.04 4.78
N ALA A 18 -6.40 2.27 4.14
CA ALA A 18 -6.73 1.57 2.90
C ALA A 18 -7.81 0.50 3.13
N VAL A 19 -7.69 -0.32 4.17
CA VAL A 19 -8.70 -1.31 4.57
C VAL A 19 -10.07 -0.65 4.69
N ARG A 20 -10.17 0.46 5.43
CA ARG A 20 -11.42 1.21 5.57
C ARG A 20 -11.98 1.66 4.21
N TRP A 21 -11.15 2.18 3.30
CA TRP A 21 -11.63 2.59 1.98
C TRP A 21 -12.05 1.42 1.10
N ILE A 22 -11.38 0.29 1.23
CA ILE A 22 -11.74 -0.96 0.54
C ILE A 22 -13.12 -1.44 1.00
N GLU A 23 -13.39 -1.41 2.30
CA GLU A 23 -14.69 -1.77 2.91
C GLU A 23 -15.79 -0.78 2.53
N GLU A 24 -15.47 0.51 2.43
CA GLU A 24 -16.37 1.56 1.92
C GLU A 24 -16.64 1.45 0.41
N GLY A 25 -16.09 0.46 -0.29
CA GLY A 25 -16.31 0.23 -1.72
C GLY A 25 -15.59 1.22 -2.64
N LYS A 26 -14.55 1.91 -2.15
CA LYS A 26 -13.78 2.91 -2.92
C LYS A 26 -12.66 2.32 -3.75
N ALA A 27 -12.40 1.03 -3.59
CA ALA A 27 -11.45 0.30 -4.43
C ALA A 27 -11.92 0.23 -5.88
N GLY A 28 -10.97 0.22 -6.83
CA GLY A 28 -11.30 0.10 -8.25
C GLY A 28 -11.98 -1.23 -8.60
N ARG A 29 -12.74 -1.26 -9.70
CA ARG A 29 -13.41 -2.48 -10.18
C ARG A 29 -12.48 -3.68 -10.39
N ASN A 30 -11.22 -3.43 -10.73
CA ASN A 30 -10.20 -4.46 -10.95
C ASN A 30 -9.26 -4.63 -9.75
N PHE A 31 -9.66 -4.17 -8.56
CA PHE A 31 -8.86 -4.32 -7.35
C PHE A 31 -8.83 -5.78 -6.90
N THR A 32 -7.62 -6.34 -6.77
CA THR A 32 -7.41 -7.78 -6.57
C THR A 32 -7.33 -8.16 -5.11
N ASP A 33 -7.53 -9.46 -4.81
CA ASP A 33 -7.40 -10.00 -3.46
C ASP A 33 -5.98 -9.88 -2.91
N VAL A 34 -4.95 -9.83 -3.78
CA VAL A 34 -3.57 -9.56 -3.38
C VAL A 34 -3.45 -8.18 -2.73
N GLY A 35 -4.09 -7.16 -3.32
CA GLY A 35 -4.12 -5.81 -2.74
C GLY A 35 -4.89 -5.76 -1.42
N ARG A 36 -6.01 -6.47 -1.32
CA ARG A 36 -6.80 -6.59 -0.08
C ARG A 36 -5.98 -7.23 1.04
N HIS A 37 -5.39 -8.39 0.76
CA HIS A 37 -4.56 -9.12 1.71
C HIS A 37 -3.38 -8.28 2.19
N ARG A 38 -2.66 -7.63 1.26
CA ARG A 38 -1.53 -6.75 1.61
C ARG A 38 -1.97 -5.59 2.52
N ALA A 39 -3.12 -4.98 2.25
CA ALA A 39 -3.64 -3.89 3.09
C ALA A 39 -3.89 -4.35 4.54
N HIS A 40 -4.53 -5.51 4.73
CA HIS A 40 -4.78 -6.08 6.06
C HIS A 40 -3.47 -6.50 6.75
N GLN A 41 -2.60 -7.24 6.07
CA GLN A 41 -1.30 -7.65 6.62
C GLN A 41 -0.49 -6.44 7.12
N LEU A 42 -0.43 -5.37 6.33
CA LEU A 42 0.26 -4.14 6.73
C LEU A 42 -0.47 -3.42 7.88
N ALA A 43 -1.81 -3.40 7.86
CA ALA A 43 -2.63 -2.77 8.90
C ALA A 43 -2.43 -3.42 10.28
N ASP A 44 -2.30 -4.74 10.31
CA ASP A 44 -2.14 -5.55 11.53
C ASP A 44 -0.70 -5.54 12.06
N GLY A 45 0.24 -5.08 11.23
CA GLY A 45 1.64 -5.03 11.61
C GLY A 45 2.39 -6.34 11.36
N ASP A 46 1.81 -7.23 10.55
CA ASP A 46 2.38 -8.53 10.26
C ASP A 46 3.62 -8.42 9.39
N ALA A 47 4.62 -9.24 9.69
CA ALA A 47 5.88 -9.26 8.96
C ALA A 47 5.67 -9.71 7.50
N VAL A 48 6.46 -9.14 6.60
CA VAL A 48 6.46 -9.47 5.16
C VAL A 48 7.81 -10.08 4.77
N SER A 49 7.81 -11.10 3.91
CA SER A 49 9.06 -11.74 3.47
C SER A 49 9.81 -10.89 2.44
N ASP A 50 11.08 -11.21 2.18
CA ASP A 50 11.91 -10.56 1.13
C ASP A 50 11.24 -10.57 -0.24
N ALA A 51 10.62 -11.71 -0.60
CA ALA A 51 9.89 -11.85 -1.85
C ALA A 51 8.71 -10.86 -1.94
N GLU A 52 8.03 -10.61 -0.82
CA GLU A 52 6.97 -9.60 -0.76
C GLU A 52 7.54 -8.18 -0.78
N VAL A 53 8.65 -7.90 -0.09
CA VAL A 53 9.35 -6.61 -0.21
C VAL A 53 9.72 -6.31 -1.67
N LYS A 54 10.26 -7.30 -2.40
CA LYS A 54 10.56 -7.17 -3.85
C LYS A 54 9.31 -6.84 -4.67
N LYS A 55 8.17 -7.48 -4.39
CA LYS A 55 6.88 -7.15 -5.05
C LYS A 55 6.40 -5.75 -4.70
N MET A 56 6.52 -5.32 -3.45
CA MET A 56 6.18 -3.96 -3.01
C MET A 56 7.04 -2.92 -3.74
N LYS A 57 8.37 -3.12 -3.81
CA LYS A 57 9.31 -2.25 -4.56
C LYS A 57 8.88 -2.14 -6.03
N ALA A 58 8.62 -3.26 -6.69
CA ALA A 58 8.18 -3.29 -8.09
C ALA A 58 6.82 -2.60 -8.30
N TYR A 59 5.89 -2.77 -7.37
CA TYR A 59 4.59 -2.10 -7.42
C TYR A 59 4.77 -0.57 -7.40
N PHE A 60 5.52 -0.04 -6.43
CA PHE A 60 5.72 1.41 -6.30
C PHE A 60 6.45 2.02 -7.50
N ALA A 61 7.45 1.31 -8.05
CA ALA A 61 8.15 1.76 -9.25
C ALA A 61 7.21 1.97 -10.44
N ARG A 62 6.25 1.07 -10.66
CA ARG A 62 5.30 1.16 -11.78
C ARG A 62 4.20 2.20 -11.57
N HIS A 63 3.76 2.43 -10.33
CA HIS A 63 2.57 3.24 -10.04
C HIS A 63 2.91 4.62 -9.44
N THR A 64 4.17 5.03 -9.44
CA THR A 64 4.55 6.38 -8.97
C THR A 64 3.91 7.49 -9.82
N VAL A 65 3.69 7.24 -11.12
CA VAL A 65 3.02 8.18 -12.03
C VAL A 65 1.53 8.39 -11.70
N ASP A 66 0.89 7.42 -11.04
CA ASP A 66 -0.53 7.52 -10.67
C ASP A 66 -0.79 8.64 -9.64
N LYS A 67 0.28 9.11 -8.98
CA LYS A 67 0.21 10.17 -7.96
C LYS A 67 -0.25 11.51 -8.50
N ASP A 68 -0.18 11.70 -9.82
CA ASP A 68 -0.55 12.95 -10.49
C ASP A 68 -2.00 12.95 -11.00
N ALA A 69 -2.71 11.83 -10.90
CA ALA A 69 -4.12 11.74 -11.26
C ALA A 69 -5.04 12.46 -10.26
N ASP A 70 -6.18 12.95 -10.75
CA ASP A 70 -7.24 13.54 -9.93
C ASP A 70 -7.73 12.57 -8.84
N GLY A 71 -8.04 13.12 -7.67
CA GLY A 71 -8.48 12.33 -6.52
C GLY A 71 -7.35 11.59 -5.81
N PHE A 72 -6.09 11.68 -6.27
CA PHE A 72 -4.98 11.00 -5.60
C PHE A 72 -4.52 11.72 -4.31
N LYS A 73 -4.40 13.04 -4.39
CA LYS A 73 -3.92 13.89 -3.29
C LYS A 73 -5.10 14.28 -2.40
N ARG A 74 -4.90 14.28 -1.08
CA ARG A 74 -5.93 14.69 -0.11
C ARG A 74 -6.41 16.10 -0.46
N GLY A 75 -7.73 16.31 -0.47
CA GLY A 75 -8.33 17.61 -0.79
C GLY A 75 -8.59 17.85 -2.28
N SER A 76 -8.10 16.98 -3.16
CA SER A 76 -8.51 16.99 -4.57
C SER A 76 -9.93 16.44 -4.73
N LYS A 77 -10.62 16.89 -5.79
CA LYS A 77 -11.95 16.38 -6.16
C LYS A 77 -11.87 14.88 -6.40
N GLY A 78 -12.82 14.13 -5.84
CA GLY A 78 -12.88 12.68 -5.99
C GLY A 78 -11.90 11.90 -5.09
N PHE A 79 -11.30 12.54 -4.08
CA PHE A 79 -10.46 11.83 -3.11
C PHE A 79 -11.27 10.91 -2.17
N PRO A 80 -10.80 9.66 -1.93
CA PRO A 80 -9.68 9.00 -2.58
C PRO A 80 -10.09 8.41 -3.94
N SER A 81 -9.24 8.56 -4.95
CA SER A 81 -9.38 7.83 -6.23
C SER A 81 -9.07 6.34 -6.05
N PRO A 82 -9.53 5.46 -6.96
CA PRO A 82 -9.16 4.05 -6.95
C PRO A 82 -7.65 3.80 -6.93
N GLY A 83 -6.87 4.59 -7.69
CA GLY A 83 -5.41 4.53 -7.68
C GLY A 83 -4.82 4.89 -6.33
N ARG A 84 -5.43 5.86 -5.61
CA ARG A 84 -5.02 6.19 -4.25
C ARG A 84 -5.33 5.09 -3.24
N VAL A 85 -6.49 4.45 -3.35
CA VAL A 85 -6.84 3.30 -2.52
C VAL A 85 -5.83 2.18 -2.73
N ALA A 86 -5.47 1.90 -3.99
CA ALA A 86 -4.46 0.90 -4.30
C ALA A 86 -3.08 1.27 -3.77
N TRP A 87 -2.65 2.53 -3.92
CA TRP A 87 -1.37 3.00 -3.39
C TRP A 87 -1.28 2.80 -1.87
N ASP A 88 -2.33 3.19 -1.13
CA ASP A 88 -2.36 3.05 0.32
C ASP A 88 -2.50 1.57 0.76
N ALA A 89 -3.13 0.71 -0.05
CA ALA A 89 -3.19 -0.74 0.23
C ALA A 89 -1.80 -1.40 0.26
N TRP A 90 -0.84 -0.83 -0.44
CA TRP A 90 0.58 -1.24 -0.41
C TRP A 90 1.40 -0.49 0.66
N GLY A 91 0.77 0.33 1.51
CA GLY A 91 1.41 1.11 2.58
C GLY A 91 1.70 2.57 2.20
N GLY A 92 1.31 2.98 0.99
CA GLY A 92 1.45 4.33 0.47
C GLY A 92 2.87 4.89 0.53
N ASP A 93 3.01 6.20 0.68
CA ASP A 93 4.33 6.85 0.70
C ASP A 93 5.20 6.39 1.89
N ALA A 94 4.60 5.93 2.99
CA ALA A 94 5.33 5.33 4.10
C ALA A 94 5.90 3.95 3.68
N GLY A 95 5.09 3.15 3.00
CA GLY A 95 5.46 1.83 2.46
C GLY A 95 6.59 1.94 1.45
N ALA A 96 6.44 2.85 0.48
CA ALA A 96 7.45 3.09 -0.56
C ALA A 96 8.82 3.46 0.04
N ARG A 97 8.83 4.37 1.03
CA ARG A 97 10.06 4.75 1.72
C ARG A 97 10.64 3.61 2.55
N TRP A 98 9.79 2.84 3.23
CA TRP A 98 10.22 1.73 4.06
C TRP A 98 10.90 0.65 3.24
N VAL A 99 10.21 0.11 2.23
CA VAL A 99 10.77 -0.97 1.40
C VAL A 99 11.97 -0.52 0.59
N GLY A 100 12.05 0.77 0.21
CA GLY A 100 13.20 1.33 -0.48
C GLY A 100 14.50 1.36 0.33
N ARG A 101 14.43 1.20 1.66
CA ARG A 101 15.61 1.12 2.54
C ARG A 101 16.03 -0.31 2.91
N LEU A 102 15.20 -1.30 2.56
CA LEU A 102 15.49 -2.70 2.87
C LEU A 102 16.41 -3.26 1.79
N ASP A 103 17.50 -3.88 2.23
CA ASP A 103 18.36 -4.70 1.37
C ASP A 103 17.79 -6.11 1.35
N VAL A 104 17.33 -6.55 0.18
CA VAL A 104 16.65 -7.84 -0.01
C VAL A 104 17.09 -8.51 -1.31
N ASP A 105 18.12 -7.98 -1.97
CA ASP A 105 18.51 -8.40 -3.32
C ASP A 105 19.21 -9.76 -3.35
#